data_AF-A0A7R8UD38-F1
#
_entry.id   AF-A0A7R8UD38-F1
#
_cell.length_a   1.000
_cell.length_b   1.000
_cell.length_c   1.000
_cell.angle_alpha   90.00
_cell.angle_beta   90.00
_cell.angle_gamma   90.00
#
_symmetry.space_group_name_H-M   'P 1'
#
loop_
_entity.id
_entity.type
_entity.pdbx_description
1 polymer ?
#
loop_
_entity_poly.entity_id
_entity_poly.type
_entity_poly.pdbx_seq_one_letter_code
_entity_poly.pdbx_strand_id
1 'polypeptide(L)'
;MSKPMQTQFLLNEVSKFIHLTNGKVGQIVNELVDIILNKVKAKDTLFCRLFSEKLICGSYRDQIKINEPDEFDLNILLNLSKAKVVKNEENHPGFVKVDLSAYKCDENFKSFLQRFTNRRCFLLVSNLQSWFESCISRVKIHNSVIELRSYKFYVKVRKAGPAHTISFETQEAASDPYLTTGFRFSVDLVPGIQFDQDDWPSEIVPDRDNHKWVAIPKPLNGSGNAEHLLFVPSYSVQESHIMLAKNSKKNALRLIKKIRDRKNIQNLKSYFIKTAFFVEE
;
A
#
# COMPACT_ATOMS: atom_id res chain seq x y z
N MET A 1 -21.78 -11.84 38.07
CA MET A 1 -21.50 -11.16 36.78
C MET A 1 -20.53 -10.01 37.02
N SER A 2 -19.21 -10.19 36.78
CA SER A 2 -18.20 -9.11 36.90
C SER A 2 -16.91 -9.31 36.06
N LYS A 3 -16.78 -10.43 35.33
CA LYS A 3 -15.57 -10.78 34.56
C LYS A 3 -15.28 -9.95 33.29
N PRO A 4 -16.25 -9.48 32.48
CA PRO A 4 -15.95 -8.79 31.21
C PRO A 4 -15.18 -7.48 31.38
N MET A 5 -15.47 -6.75 32.47
CA MET A 5 -14.91 -5.43 32.74
C MET A 5 -13.41 -5.51 33.12
N GLN A 6 -13.00 -6.57 33.83
CA GLN A 6 -11.60 -6.81 34.19
C GLN A 6 -10.75 -7.21 32.97
N THR A 7 -11.30 -8.02 32.05
CA THR A 7 -10.58 -8.43 30.83
C THR A 7 -10.36 -7.27 29.88
N GLN A 8 -11.37 -6.42 29.67
CA GLN A 8 -11.23 -5.23 28.81
C GLN A 8 -10.24 -4.22 29.41
N PHE A 9 -10.27 -4.04 30.73
CA PHE A 9 -9.29 -3.19 31.44
C PHE A 9 -7.87 -3.70 31.26
N LEU A 10 -7.62 -4.99 31.49
CA LEU A 10 -6.29 -5.59 31.33
C LEU A 10 -5.78 -5.48 29.88
N LEU A 11 -6.64 -5.71 28.88
CA LEU A 11 -6.29 -5.55 27.47
C LEU A 11 -5.94 -4.09 27.13
N ASN A 12 -6.61 -3.13 27.74
CA ASN A 12 -6.30 -1.71 27.56
C ASN A 12 -4.95 -1.34 28.19
N GLU A 13 -4.65 -1.83 29.40
CA GLU A 13 -3.35 -1.61 30.04
C GLU A 13 -2.19 -2.22 29.25
N VAL A 14 -2.34 -3.47 28.79
CA VAL A 14 -1.35 -4.12 27.92
C VAL A 14 -1.21 -3.37 26.60
N SER A 15 -2.31 -2.85 26.03
CA SER A 15 -2.26 -2.09 24.78
C SER A 15 -1.47 -0.78 24.89
N LYS A 16 -1.34 -0.16 26.06
CA LYS A 16 -0.51 1.05 26.23
C LYS A 16 0.98 0.78 25.95
N PHE A 17 1.44 -0.44 26.21
CA PHE A 17 2.81 -0.87 25.90
C PHE A 17 3.00 -1.34 24.46
N ILE A 18 1.92 -1.44 23.67
CA ILE A 18 1.92 -1.94 22.30
C ILE A 18 1.60 -0.82 21.29
N HIS A 19 0.81 0.17 21.70
CA HIS A 19 0.30 1.22 20.85
C HIS A 19 1.12 2.51 20.98
N LEU A 20 1.68 2.98 19.86
CA LEU A 20 2.30 4.28 19.73
C LEU A 20 1.54 5.11 18.70
N THR A 21 0.93 6.22 19.13
CA THR A 21 0.40 7.24 18.23
C THR A 21 1.46 8.30 18.01
N ASN A 22 2.15 8.26 16.87
CA ASN A 22 3.05 9.34 16.49
C ASN A 22 2.62 9.98 15.17
N GLY A 23 1.62 10.86 15.25
CA GLY A 23 1.08 11.57 14.08
C GLY A 23 2.14 12.41 13.35
N LYS A 24 3.20 12.84 14.04
CA LYS A 24 4.28 13.65 13.46
C LYS A 24 5.09 12.87 12.42
N VAL A 25 5.43 11.60 12.70
CA VAL A 25 6.17 10.76 11.74
C VAL A 25 5.32 10.54 10.49
N GLY A 26 4.01 10.30 10.63
CA GLY A 26 3.10 10.18 9.50
C GLY A 26 3.03 11.42 8.61
N GLN A 27 3.05 12.63 9.20
CA GLN A 27 3.10 13.88 8.44
C GLN A 27 4.40 14.01 7.63
N ILE A 28 5.53 13.69 8.27
CA ILE A 28 6.85 13.75 7.62
C ILE A 28 6.97 12.73 6.49
N VAL A 29 6.46 11.51 6.69
CA VAL A 29 6.34 10.51 5.62
C VAL A 29 5.54 11.06 4.45
N ASN A 30 4.38 11.67 4.73
CA ASN A 30 3.52 12.23 3.70
C ASN A 30 4.24 13.30 2.86
N GLU A 31 4.94 14.24 3.52
CA GLU A 31 5.72 15.31 2.89
C GLU A 31 6.92 14.79 2.09
N LEU A 32 7.69 13.85 2.64
CA LEU A 32 8.83 13.24 1.93
C LEU A 32 8.37 12.52 0.66
N VAL A 33 7.26 11.79 0.74
CA VAL A 33 6.67 11.14 -0.43
C VAL A 33 6.18 12.17 -1.44
N ASP A 34 5.58 13.29 -1.03
CA ASP A 34 5.20 14.37 -1.95
C ASP A 34 6.40 14.95 -2.68
N ILE A 35 7.51 15.20 -1.98
CA ILE A 35 8.76 15.67 -2.61
C ILE A 35 9.21 14.69 -3.69
N ILE A 36 9.20 13.40 -3.40
CA ILE A 36 9.63 12.35 -4.34
C ILE A 36 8.66 12.28 -5.53
N LEU A 37 7.36 12.19 -5.29
CA LEU A 37 6.35 12.08 -6.36
C LEU A 37 6.32 13.32 -7.25
N ASN A 38 6.53 14.52 -6.70
CA ASN A 38 6.64 15.75 -7.50
C ASN A 38 7.86 15.72 -8.42
N LYS A 39 9.01 15.23 -7.94
CA LYS A 39 10.19 14.99 -8.81
C LYS A 39 9.88 13.96 -9.90
N VAL A 40 9.11 12.92 -9.60
CA VAL A 40 8.72 11.89 -10.59
C VAL A 40 7.82 12.51 -11.65
N LYS A 41 6.77 13.23 -11.25
CA LYS A 41 5.84 13.92 -12.18
C LYS A 41 6.57 14.90 -13.11
N ALA A 42 7.58 15.60 -12.61
CA ALA A 42 8.38 16.51 -13.42
C ALA A 42 9.26 15.79 -14.47
N LYS A 43 9.59 14.50 -14.26
CA LYS A 43 10.48 13.73 -15.14
C LYS A 43 9.77 12.71 -16.02
N ASP A 44 8.56 12.30 -15.67
CA ASP A 44 7.79 11.32 -16.44
C ASP A 44 6.37 11.84 -16.70
N THR A 45 6.13 12.21 -17.96
CA THR A 45 4.86 12.79 -18.42
C THR A 45 3.71 11.79 -18.34
N LEU A 46 3.98 10.49 -18.56
CA LEU A 46 2.99 9.42 -18.43
C LEU A 46 2.56 9.27 -16.96
N PHE A 47 3.51 9.30 -16.03
CA PHE A 47 3.23 9.24 -14.60
C PHE A 47 2.44 10.47 -14.16
N CYS A 48 2.84 11.66 -14.61
CA CYS A 48 2.11 12.90 -14.34
C CYS A 48 0.65 12.83 -14.80
N ARG A 49 0.42 12.27 -16.00
CA ARG A 49 -0.91 12.11 -16.58
C ARG A 49 -1.76 11.04 -15.87
N LEU A 50 -1.16 9.93 -15.45
CA LEU A 50 -1.87 8.80 -14.85
C LEU A 50 -2.05 8.93 -13.34
N PHE A 51 -1.16 9.64 -12.66
CA PHE A 51 -1.22 9.77 -11.21
C PHE A 51 -2.52 10.47 -10.78
N SER A 52 -3.29 9.81 -9.92
CA SER A 52 -4.48 10.38 -9.30
C SER A 52 -4.14 10.86 -7.89
N GLU A 53 -3.81 9.93 -7.01
CA GLU A 53 -3.54 10.21 -5.60
C GLU A 53 -2.61 9.15 -5.00
N LYS A 54 -2.15 9.39 -3.78
CA LYS A 54 -1.47 8.38 -2.97
C LYS A 54 -2.39 8.01 -1.80
N LEU A 55 -2.48 6.72 -1.51
CA LEU A 55 -3.35 6.19 -0.48
C LEU A 55 -2.50 5.48 0.58
N ILE A 56 -2.48 6.01 1.80
CA ILE A 56 -1.89 5.31 2.95
C ILE A 56 -2.76 4.07 3.22
N CYS A 57 -2.11 2.93 3.45
CA CYS A 57 -2.75 1.64 3.65
C CYS A 57 -2.13 0.94 4.88
N GLY A 58 -2.60 -0.29 5.13
CA GLY A 58 -1.94 -1.20 6.06
C GLY A 58 -2.08 -0.82 7.53
N SER A 59 -1.20 -1.40 8.35
CA SER A 59 -1.34 -1.41 9.81
C SER A 59 -1.28 -0.03 10.44
N TYR A 60 -0.56 0.91 9.82
CA TYR A 60 -0.47 2.29 10.30
C TYR A 60 -1.83 3.00 10.19
N ARG A 61 -2.46 2.97 9.01
CA ARG A 61 -3.79 3.58 8.79
C ARG A 61 -4.88 2.94 9.63
N ASP A 62 -4.85 1.62 9.73
CA ASP A 62 -5.79 0.83 10.54
C ASP A 62 -5.61 1.06 12.05
N GLN A 63 -4.56 1.78 12.47
CA GLN A 63 -4.12 1.97 13.85
C GLN A 63 -3.77 0.65 14.55
N ILE A 64 -3.40 -0.40 13.84
CA ILE A 64 -3.07 -1.74 14.39
C ILE A 64 -1.57 -2.07 14.34
N LYS A 65 -0.71 -1.07 14.15
CA LYS A 65 0.75 -1.22 14.32
C LYS A 65 1.07 -1.47 15.80
N ILE A 66 2.06 -2.34 16.06
CA ILE A 66 2.38 -2.90 17.40
C ILE A 66 3.78 -2.55 17.91
N ASN A 67 4.55 -1.85 17.07
CA ASN A 67 5.89 -1.33 17.35
C ASN A 67 5.92 0.13 16.84
N GLU A 68 7.09 0.77 16.90
CA GLU A 68 7.30 2.09 16.32
C GLU A 68 6.82 2.18 14.86
N PRO A 69 6.40 3.36 14.39
CA PRO A 69 5.98 3.56 13.01
C PRO A 69 7.20 3.60 12.08
N ASP A 70 7.80 2.42 11.88
CA ASP A 70 9.03 2.16 11.13
C ASP A 70 8.78 1.76 9.66
N GLU A 71 7.51 1.59 9.28
CA GLU A 71 7.09 1.10 7.97
C GLU A 71 5.69 1.61 7.64
N PHE A 72 5.55 2.13 6.42
CA PHE A 72 4.36 2.75 5.89
C PHE A 72 4.04 2.17 4.51
N ASP A 73 2.84 1.61 4.35
CA ASP A 73 2.36 1.10 3.07
C ASP A 73 1.60 2.21 2.33
N LEU A 74 2.03 2.57 1.11
CA LEU A 74 1.35 3.54 0.27
C LEU A 74 1.05 2.94 -1.11
N ASN A 75 -0.23 2.92 -1.46
CA ASN A 75 -0.64 2.67 -2.83
C ASN A 75 -0.54 3.98 -3.63
N ILE A 76 0.17 3.95 -4.75
CA ILE A 76 0.22 5.05 -5.72
C ILE A 76 -0.86 4.78 -6.76
N LEU A 77 -1.96 5.52 -6.67
CA LEU A 77 -3.16 5.28 -7.46
C LEU A 77 -3.03 5.91 -8.84
N LEU A 78 -3.13 5.06 -9.85
CA LEU A 78 -3.13 5.42 -11.25
C LEU A 78 -4.56 5.36 -11.77
N ASN A 79 -4.98 6.39 -12.49
CA ASN A 79 -6.27 6.47 -13.13
C ASN A 79 -6.17 5.97 -14.58
N LEU A 80 -6.72 4.79 -14.82
CA LEU A 80 -6.99 4.26 -16.14
C LEU A 80 -8.50 4.28 -16.39
N SER A 81 -9.09 5.48 -16.44
CA SER A 81 -10.52 5.68 -16.68
C SER A 81 -11.03 4.84 -17.86
N LYS A 82 -12.13 4.11 -17.68
CA LYS A 82 -12.74 3.22 -18.70
C LYS A 82 -11.94 1.96 -19.03
N ALA A 83 -10.85 1.66 -18.31
CA ALA A 83 -10.35 0.30 -18.26
C ALA A 83 -11.45 -0.60 -17.67
N LYS A 84 -11.55 -1.83 -18.17
CA LYS A 84 -12.50 -2.82 -17.66
C LYS A 84 -11.78 -3.85 -16.82
N VAL A 85 -12.53 -4.47 -15.92
CA VAL A 85 -12.00 -5.51 -15.04
C VAL A 85 -12.60 -6.84 -15.46
N VAL A 86 -11.73 -7.81 -15.69
CA VAL A 86 -12.12 -9.18 -16.04
C VAL A 86 -11.74 -10.09 -14.87
N LYS A 87 -12.72 -10.78 -14.30
CA LYS A 87 -12.47 -11.75 -13.23
C LYS A 87 -11.65 -12.92 -13.77
N ASN A 88 -10.71 -13.41 -12.96
CA ASN A 88 -9.95 -14.60 -13.30
C ASN A 88 -10.63 -15.83 -12.69
N GLU A 89 -11.32 -16.61 -13.53
CA GLU A 89 -12.06 -17.81 -13.11
C GLU A 89 -11.17 -19.06 -13.10
N GLU A 90 -10.16 -19.12 -13.97
CA GLU A 90 -9.23 -20.24 -14.09
C GLU A 90 -7.94 -19.96 -13.32
N ASN A 91 -7.51 -20.90 -12.45
CA ASN A 91 -6.24 -20.86 -11.70
C ASN A 91 -5.97 -19.52 -10.99
N HIS A 92 -6.07 -19.49 -9.66
CA HIS A 92 -6.06 -18.27 -8.83
C HIS A 92 -7.40 -17.51 -8.84
N PRO A 93 -8.51 -18.14 -8.37
CA PRO A 93 -9.76 -17.44 -8.12
C PRO A 93 -9.52 -16.33 -7.08
N GLY A 94 -10.11 -15.15 -7.32
CA GLY A 94 -9.89 -13.95 -6.50
C GLY A 94 -8.88 -12.95 -7.09
N PHE A 95 -8.26 -13.28 -8.22
CA PHE A 95 -7.47 -12.34 -9.01
C PHE A 95 -8.31 -11.76 -10.16
N VAL A 96 -7.84 -10.64 -10.71
CA VAL A 96 -8.45 -9.96 -11.84
C VAL A 96 -7.41 -9.61 -12.90
N LYS A 97 -7.88 -9.35 -14.12
CA LYS A 97 -7.10 -8.80 -15.23
C LYS A 97 -7.66 -7.42 -15.58
N VAL A 98 -6.78 -6.51 -15.97
CA VAL A 98 -7.16 -5.15 -16.41
C VAL A 98 -7.16 -5.10 -17.93
N ASP A 99 -8.33 -4.91 -18.52
CA ASP A 99 -8.56 -4.81 -19.97
C ASP A 99 -8.58 -3.34 -20.41
N LEU A 100 -7.71 -2.98 -21.36
CA LEU A 100 -7.60 -1.65 -21.94
C LEU A 100 -8.15 -1.57 -23.37
N SER A 101 -8.85 -2.60 -23.86
CA SER A 101 -9.43 -2.65 -25.21
C SER A 101 -10.39 -1.49 -25.51
N ALA A 102 -11.16 -1.06 -24.51
CA ALA A 102 -12.12 0.04 -24.60
C ALA A 102 -11.54 1.40 -24.14
N TYR A 103 -10.26 1.46 -23.77
CA TYR A 103 -9.64 2.67 -23.25
C TYR A 103 -9.47 3.72 -24.35
N LYS A 104 -10.21 4.83 -24.25
CA LYS A 104 -10.17 5.92 -25.22
C LYS A 104 -9.04 6.90 -24.87
N CYS A 105 -8.12 7.11 -25.80
CA CYS A 105 -7.05 8.08 -25.66
C CYS A 105 -6.60 8.63 -27.02
N ASP A 106 -5.84 9.71 -26.99
CA ASP A 106 -5.16 10.23 -28.18
C ASP A 106 -4.14 9.21 -28.73
N GLU A 107 -3.82 9.30 -30.03
CA GLU A 107 -2.94 8.35 -30.71
C GLU A 107 -1.53 8.28 -30.10
N ASN A 108 -1.02 9.41 -29.59
CA ASN A 108 0.26 9.43 -28.89
C ASN A 108 0.19 8.53 -27.65
N PHE A 109 -0.83 8.68 -26.81
CA PHE A 109 -1.03 7.86 -25.62
C PHE A 109 -1.30 6.40 -25.91
N LYS A 110 -2.04 6.11 -26.98
CA LYS A 110 -2.35 4.74 -27.42
C LYS A 110 -1.10 3.94 -27.74
N SER A 111 -0.15 4.55 -28.46
CA SER A 111 1.14 3.92 -28.76
C SER A 111 1.94 3.60 -27.48
N PHE A 112 1.85 4.46 -26.46
CA PHE A 112 2.45 4.20 -25.15
C PHE A 112 1.74 3.04 -24.42
N LEU A 113 0.41 3.02 -24.36
CA LEU A 113 -0.36 1.95 -23.71
C LEU A 113 -0.16 0.57 -24.38
N GLN A 114 0.07 0.52 -25.68
CA GLN A 114 0.42 -0.71 -26.40
C GLN A 114 1.71 -1.35 -25.86
N ARG A 115 2.64 -0.57 -25.32
CA ARG A 115 3.86 -1.11 -24.66
C ARG A 115 3.57 -1.78 -23.33
N PHE A 116 2.42 -1.49 -22.73
CA PHE A 116 2.01 -2.03 -21.44
C PHE A 116 1.03 -3.19 -21.56
N THR A 117 0.55 -3.50 -22.76
CA THR A 117 -0.48 -4.52 -22.96
C THR A 117 0.02 -5.70 -23.80
N ASN A 118 -0.62 -6.85 -23.64
CA ASN A 118 -0.46 -7.97 -24.57
C ASN A 118 -1.31 -7.75 -25.84
N ARG A 119 -1.29 -8.72 -26.77
CA ARG A 119 -2.08 -8.68 -28.01
C ARG A 119 -3.59 -8.63 -27.79
N ARG A 120 -4.06 -8.98 -26.60
CA ARG A 120 -5.48 -8.95 -26.18
C ARG A 120 -5.83 -7.68 -25.39
N CYS A 121 -4.95 -6.68 -25.38
CA CYS A 121 -5.12 -5.42 -24.66
C CYS A 121 -5.16 -5.53 -23.12
N PHE A 122 -4.73 -6.66 -22.54
CA PHE A 122 -4.59 -6.79 -21.09
C PHE A 122 -3.29 -6.18 -20.60
N LEU A 123 -3.36 -5.44 -19.49
CA LEU A 123 -2.23 -4.81 -18.83
C LEU A 123 -1.24 -5.85 -18.27
N LEU A 124 0.02 -5.75 -18.68
CA LEU A 124 1.12 -6.58 -18.20
C LEU A 124 1.68 -6.01 -16.90
N VAL A 125 1.57 -6.78 -15.81
CA VAL A 125 2.10 -6.45 -14.47
C VAL A 125 3.60 -6.17 -14.53
N SER A 126 4.35 -6.96 -15.29
CA SER A 126 5.81 -6.79 -15.47
C SER A 126 6.16 -5.42 -16.05
N ASN A 127 5.39 -4.97 -17.04
CA ASN A 127 5.65 -3.72 -17.75
C ASN A 127 5.25 -2.53 -16.87
N LEU A 128 4.11 -2.62 -16.19
CA LEU A 128 3.68 -1.63 -15.21
C LEU A 128 4.72 -1.45 -14.09
N GLN A 129 5.19 -2.55 -13.49
CA GLN A 129 6.20 -2.48 -12.44
C GLN A 129 7.54 -1.96 -12.94
N SER A 130 8.01 -2.42 -14.09
CA SER A 130 9.30 -1.97 -14.65
C SER A 130 9.27 -0.48 -15.00
N TRP A 131 8.14 0.02 -15.51
CA TRP A 131 7.97 1.45 -15.75
C TRP A 131 7.92 2.25 -14.45
N PHE A 132 7.16 1.81 -13.46
CA PHE A 132 7.09 2.51 -12.18
C PHE A 132 8.46 2.50 -11.46
N GLU A 133 9.23 1.41 -11.58
CA GLU A 133 10.63 1.36 -11.14
C GLU A 133 11.49 2.42 -11.84
N SER A 134 11.34 2.55 -13.16
CA SER A 134 12.03 3.55 -13.96
C SER A 134 11.67 4.98 -13.53
N CYS A 135 10.40 5.23 -13.16
CA CYS A 135 9.97 6.50 -12.60
C CYS A 135 10.74 6.86 -11.33
N ILE A 136 10.85 5.93 -10.38
CA ILE A 136 11.58 6.16 -9.12
C ILE A 136 13.09 6.27 -9.36
N SER A 137 13.68 5.46 -10.24
CA SER A 137 15.13 5.51 -10.48
C SER A 137 15.59 6.81 -11.17
N ARG A 138 14.78 7.36 -12.08
CA ARG A 138 15.10 8.62 -12.79
C ARG A 138 15.21 9.84 -11.89
N VAL A 139 14.57 9.85 -10.73
CA VAL A 139 14.69 10.98 -9.78
C VAL A 139 15.98 10.94 -8.96
N LYS A 140 16.80 9.89 -9.09
CA LYS A 140 18.15 9.76 -8.51
C LYS A 140 18.20 10.05 -7.00
N ILE A 141 17.22 9.54 -6.25
CA ILE A 141 17.14 9.73 -4.79
C ILE A 141 17.91 8.68 -3.98
N HIS A 142 18.30 7.56 -4.60
CA HIS A 142 19.08 6.52 -3.93
C HIS A 142 20.48 7.05 -3.55
N ASN A 143 20.89 6.82 -2.31
CA ASN A 143 22.14 7.33 -1.72
C ASN A 143 22.23 8.87 -1.74
N SER A 144 21.09 9.55 -1.62
CA SER A 144 21.02 11.01 -1.55
C SER A 144 20.51 11.48 -0.19
N VAL A 145 20.58 12.79 0.05
CA VAL A 145 19.96 13.45 1.20
C VAL A 145 18.77 14.27 0.75
N ILE A 146 17.64 14.11 1.42
CA ILE A 146 16.47 14.99 1.29
C ILE A 146 16.39 15.83 2.56
N GLU A 147 16.38 17.15 2.38
CA GLU A 147 16.12 18.10 3.45
C GLU A 147 14.62 18.37 3.53
N LEU A 148 14.07 18.28 4.73
CA LEU A 148 12.68 18.64 5.00
C LEU A 148 12.62 19.34 6.34
N ARG A 149 12.20 20.61 6.34
CA ARG A 149 12.19 21.47 7.52
C ARG A 149 13.61 21.56 8.11
N SER A 150 13.80 21.17 9.36
CA SER A 150 15.09 21.13 10.06
C SER A 150 15.75 19.74 10.08
N TYR A 151 15.22 18.77 9.34
CA TYR A 151 15.75 17.40 9.29
C TYR A 151 16.47 17.13 7.96
N LYS A 152 17.54 16.34 8.06
CA LYS A 152 18.22 15.74 6.90
C LYS A 152 18.00 14.24 6.89
N PHE A 153 17.44 13.72 5.80
CA PHE A 153 17.18 12.28 5.65
C PHE A 153 18.09 11.69 4.59
N TYR A 154 18.90 10.71 4.98
CA TYR A 154 19.59 9.85 4.03
C TYR A 154 18.62 8.81 3.46
N VAL A 155 18.65 8.63 2.14
CA VAL A 155 17.66 7.83 1.41
C VAL A 155 18.29 6.59 0.79
N LYS A 156 17.70 5.42 1.05
CA LYS A 156 18.00 4.16 0.34
C LYS A 156 16.74 3.67 -0.37
N VAL A 157 16.88 3.32 -1.63
CA VAL A 157 15.80 2.71 -2.43
C VAL A 157 16.11 1.24 -2.68
N ARG A 158 15.14 0.35 -2.46
CA ARG A 158 15.19 -1.07 -2.80
C ARG A 158 13.86 -1.53 -3.40
N LYS A 159 13.84 -2.66 -4.10
CA LYS A 159 12.62 -3.30 -4.59
C LYS A 159 12.41 -4.63 -3.85
N ALA A 160 11.18 -4.91 -3.42
CA ALA A 160 10.80 -6.17 -2.82
C ALA A 160 9.37 -6.55 -3.25
N GLY A 161 9.25 -7.57 -4.12
CA GLY A 161 7.95 -7.94 -4.70
C GLY A 161 7.34 -6.77 -5.49
N PRO A 162 6.05 -6.41 -5.27
CA PRO A 162 5.41 -5.29 -5.96
C PRO A 162 5.76 -3.91 -5.39
N ALA A 163 6.45 -3.86 -4.25
CA ALA A 163 6.76 -2.62 -3.56
C ALA A 163 8.13 -2.05 -3.96
N HIS A 164 8.16 -0.73 -4.12
CA HIS A 164 9.37 0.07 -4.18
C HIS A 164 9.58 0.69 -2.80
N THR A 165 10.38 0.03 -1.98
CA THR A 165 10.67 0.48 -0.61
C THR A 165 11.69 1.61 -0.63
N ILE A 166 11.33 2.73 -0.02
CA ILE A 166 12.21 3.87 0.22
C ILE A 166 12.46 3.94 1.73
N SER A 167 13.69 3.70 2.15
CA SER A 167 14.13 3.82 3.54
C SER A 167 14.74 5.18 3.78
N PHE A 168 14.38 5.79 4.90
CA PHE A 168 14.88 7.08 5.36
C PHE A 168 15.58 6.90 6.69
N GLU A 169 16.71 7.58 6.85
CA GLU A 169 17.46 7.64 8.10
C GLU A 169 17.79 9.09 8.43
N THR A 170 17.36 9.57 9.59
CA THR A 170 17.68 10.92 10.07
C THR A 170 19.18 11.04 10.34
N GLN A 171 19.86 11.95 9.64
CA GLN A 171 21.29 12.25 9.86
C GLN A 171 21.48 13.34 10.90
N GLU A 172 20.60 14.34 10.86
CA GLU A 172 20.57 15.46 11.79
C GLU A 172 19.12 15.71 12.17
N ALA A 173 18.88 15.69 13.48
CA ALA A 173 17.58 15.95 14.07
C ALA A 173 17.68 17.16 15.00
N ALA A 174 16.96 18.22 14.69
CA ALA A 174 16.85 19.38 15.57
C ALA A 174 16.02 19.00 16.80
N SER A 175 16.68 18.68 17.92
CA SER A 175 16.11 18.50 19.28
C SER A 175 14.70 17.88 19.33
N ASP A 176 14.40 16.92 18.45
CA ASP A 176 13.08 16.34 18.30
C ASP A 176 13.06 14.99 19.03
N PRO A 177 12.25 14.83 20.10
CA PRO A 177 12.18 13.57 20.83
C PRO A 177 11.62 12.41 19.98
N TYR A 178 11.00 12.70 18.84
CA TYR A 178 10.32 11.71 18.00
C TYR A 178 11.10 11.27 16.77
N LEU A 179 12.07 12.06 16.34
CA LEU A 179 12.87 11.81 15.13
C LEU A 179 14.33 12.05 15.45
N THR A 180 14.85 11.37 16.47
CA THR A 180 16.24 11.48 16.89
C THR A 180 17.20 11.11 15.75
N THR A 181 18.45 11.56 15.81
CA THR A 181 19.49 11.10 14.88
C THR A 181 19.57 9.57 14.85
N GLY A 182 19.64 8.99 13.66
CA GLY A 182 19.64 7.54 13.44
C GLY A 182 18.27 6.87 13.43
N PHE A 183 17.17 7.61 13.64
CA PHE A 183 15.81 7.10 13.49
C PHE A 183 15.59 6.64 12.03
N ARG A 184 15.03 5.44 11.88
CA ARG A 184 14.81 4.81 10.58
C ARG A 184 13.35 4.46 10.39
N PHE A 185 12.86 4.75 9.20
CA PHE A 185 11.57 4.25 8.73
C PHE A 185 11.63 3.95 7.24
N SER A 186 10.65 3.19 6.77
CA SER A 186 10.54 2.77 5.38
C SER A 186 9.15 3.03 4.84
N VAL A 187 9.07 3.30 3.55
CA VAL A 187 7.83 3.57 2.83
C VAL A 187 7.77 2.65 1.62
N ASP A 188 6.77 1.77 1.59
CA ASP A 188 6.52 0.86 0.49
C ASP A 188 5.57 1.52 -0.51
N LEU A 189 6.09 1.92 -1.66
CA LEU A 189 5.31 2.48 -2.75
C LEU A 189 4.88 1.36 -3.70
N VAL A 190 3.57 1.11 -3.79
CA VAL A 190 2.99 0.08 -4.67
C VAL A 190 2.12 0.76 -5.73
N PRO A 191 2.42 0.64 -7.03
CA PRO A 191 1.55 1.18 -8.06
C PRO A 191 0.26 0.36 -8.11
N GLY A 192 -0.90 1.01 -8.17
CA GLY A 192 -2.21 0.35 -8.25
C GLY A 192 -3.14 1.06 -9.21
N ILE A 193 -4.00 0.32 -9.89
CA ILE A 193 -5.03 0.90 -10.76
C ILE A 193 -6.31 1.07 -9.96
N GLN A 194 -6.83 2.29 -9.87
CA GLN A 194 -8.06 2.57 -9.15
C GLN A 194 -9.27 2.34 -10.05
N PHE A 195 -10.29 1.71 -9.49
CA PHE A 195 -11.59 1.46 -10.11
C PHE A 195 -12.72 1.92 -9.18
N ASP A 196 -13.86 2.25 -9.78
CA ASP A 196 -15.09 2.58 -9.08
C ASP A 196 -16.00 1.33 -8.95
N GLN A 197 -17.23 1.54 -8.46
CA GLN A 197 -18.20 0.48 -8.16
C GLN A 197 -18.59 -0.37 -9.37
N ASP A 198 -18.71 0.24 -10.55
CA ASP A 198 -19.22 -0.43 -11.75
C ASP A 198 -18.32 -1.59 -12.19
N ASP A 199 -17.04 -1.54 -11.83
CA ASP A 199 -16.04 -2.56 -12.15
C ASP A 199 -15.74 -3.46 -10.94
N TRP A 200 -16.58 -3.48 -9.90
CA TRP A 200 -16.33 -4.26 -8.69
C TRP A 200 -16.24 -5.77 -8.98
N PRO A 201 -15.15 -6.46 -8.60
CA PRO A 201 -14.90 -7.82 -9.03
C PRO A 201 -15.59 -8.89 -8.17
N SER A 202 -16.30 -8.48 -7.11
CA SER A 202 -17.07 -9.38 -6.23
C SER A 202 -18.57 -9.25 -6.49
N GLU A 203 -19.33 -10.31 -6.23
CA GLU A 203 -20.80 -10.24 -6.19
C GLU A 203 -21.30 -9.46 -4.97
N ILE A 204 -20.47 -9.42 -3.92
CA ILE A 204 -20.74 -8.66 -2.71
C ILE A 204 -20.04 -7.30 -2.82
N VAL A 205 -20.82 -6.28 -3.14
CA VAL A 205 -20.42 -4.87 -3.04
C VAL A 205 -20.82 -4.37 -1.65
N PRO A 206 -19.89 -3.87 -0.82
CA PRO A 206 -20.24 -3.31 0.48
C PRO A 206 -21.17 -2.11 0.32
N ASP A 207 -22.22 -2.02 1.14
CA ASP A 207 -23.22 -0.94 1.18
C ASP A 207 -22.65 0.36 1.82
N ARG A 208 -21.51 0.86 1.33
CA ARG A 208 -20.81 2.01 1.94
C ARG A 208 -20.42 3.04 0.89
N ASP A 209 -20.58 4.31 1.25
CA ASP A 209 -20.31 5.54 0.46
C ASP A 209 -18.95 5.63 -0.27
N ASN A 210 -18.00 4.72 -0.03
CA ASN A 210 -16.75 4.66 -0.76
C ASN A 210 -16.58 3.29 -1.44
N HIS A 211 -17.00 3.21 -2.70
CA HIS A 211 -16.97 2.01 -3.54
C HIS A 211 -15.72 1.90 -4.41
N LYS A 212 -14.67 2.66 -4.11
CA LYS A 212 -13.41 2.57 -4.84
C LYS A 212 -12.60 1.37 -4.38
N TRP A 213 -12.00 0.65 -5.31
CA TRP A 213 -11.05 -0.40 -5.02
C TRP A 213 -9.83 -0.28 -5.92
N VAL A 214 -8.76 -0.99 -5.57
CA VAL A 214 -7.48 -0.88 -6.26
C VAL A 214 -7.02 -2.25 -6.75
N ALA A 215 -6.74 -2.37 -8.04
CA ALA A 215 -6.07 -3.54 -8.60
C ALA A 215 -4.56 -3.43 -8.33
N ILE A 216 -4.05 -4.28 -7.43
CA ILE A 216 -2.64 -4.29 -7.04
C ILE A 216 -1.88 -5.37 -7.84
N PRO A 217 -0.77 -5.02 -8.51
CA PRO A 217 -0.02 -5.98 -9.30
C PRO A 217 0.57 -7.05 -8.38
N LYS A 218 0.37 -8.33 -8.71
CA LYS A 218 0.94 -9.43 -7.94
C LYS A 218 1.85 -10.28 -8.84
N PRO A 219 3.18 -10.18 -8.69
CA PRO A 219 4.07 -11.08 -9.40
C PRO A 219 3.86 -12.50 -8.85
N LEU A 220 3.46 -13.43 -9.72
CA LEU A 220 3.42 -14.84 -9.39
C LEU A 220 4.83 -15.42 -9.55
N ASN A 221 5.36 -16.01 -8.48
CA ASN A 221 6.64 -16.72 -8.54
C ASN A 221 6.43 -18.07 -9.23
N GLY A 222 7.33 -18.44 -10.15
CA GLY A 222 7.37 -19.79 -10.74
C GLY A 222 6.43 -20.02 -11.94
N SER A 223 5.69 -19.01 -12.39
CA SER A 223 4.91 -19.12 -13.63
C SER A 223 5.82 -18.88 -14.84
N GLY A 224 6.55 -19.92 -15.27
CA GLY A 224 7.32 -19.88 -16.52
C GLY A 224 6.45 -19.39 -17.67
N ASN A 225 6.89 -18.34 -18.37
CA ASN A 225 6.28 -17.75 -19.58
C ASN A 225 4.79 -17.38 -19.54
N ALA A 226 4.09 -17.50 -18.41
CA ALA A 226 2.71 -17.02 -18.31
C ALA A 226 2.73 -15.49 -18.33
N GLU A 227 1.97 -14.88 -19.24
CA GLU A 227 1.78 -13.44 -19.29
C GLU A 227 1.35 -12.98 -17.89
N HIS A 228 2.21 -12.21 -17.20
CA HIS A 228 1.97 -11.76 -15.84
C HIS A 228 0.84 -10.71 -15.86
N LEU A 229 -0.41 -11.16 -15.90
CA LEU A 229 -1.61 -10.33 -16.09
C LEU A 229 -2.43 -10.15 -14.80
N LEU A 230 -2.04 -10.81 -13.72
CA LEU A 230 -2.88 -10.95 -12.54
C LEU A 230 -2.67 -9.82 -11.54
N PHE A 231 -3.78 -9.19 -11.18
CA PHE A 231 -3.89 -8.20 -10.13
C PHE A 231 -4.74 -8.75 -8.99
N VAL A 232 -4.42 -8.35 -7.77
CA VAL A 232 -5.20 -8.65 -6.57
C VAL A 232 -6.10 -7.44 -6.28
N PRO A 233 -7.43 -7.62 -6.18
CA PRO A 233 -8.31 -6.58 -5.68
C PRO A 233 -7.96 -6.21 -4.24
N SER A 234 -7.76 -4.92 -3.99
CA SER A 234 -7.40 -4.36 -2.68
C SER A 234 -8.49 -3.40 -2.23
N TYR A 235 -9.05 -3.66 -1.05
CA TYR A 235 -10.16 -2.92 -0.44
C TYR A 235 -9.72 -2.12 0.79
N SER A 236 -8.49 -1.59 0.74
CA SER A 236 -7.81 -1.04 1.92
C SER A 236 -8.61 0.06 2.62
N VAL A 237 -9.38 0.86 1.87
CA VAL A 237 -10.22 1.92 2.42
C VAL A 237 -11.38 1.34 3.22
N GLN A 238 -12.11 0.40 2.64
CA GLN A 238 -13.23 -0.27 3.27
C GLN A 238 -12.77 -1.05 4.50
N GLU A 239 -11.68 -1.82 4.36
CA GLU A 239 -11.07 -2.53 5.48
C GLU A 239 -10.66 -1.58 6.60
N SER A 240 -10.09 -0.41 6.27
CA SER A 240 -9.73 0.61 7.27
C SER A 240 -10.96 1.15 7.98
N HIS A 241 -12.04 1.47 7.25
CA HIS A 241 -13.29 1.96 7.87
C HIS A 241 -13.90 0.92 8.81
N ILE A 242 -13.93 -0.35 8.40
CA ILE A 242 -14.39 -1.46 9.25
C ILE A 242 -13.51 -1.58 10.48
N MET A 243 -12.18 -1.57 10.30
CA MET A 243 -11.24 -1.71 11.42
C MET A 243 -11.32 -0.54 12.40
N LEU A 244 -11.43 0.70 11.90
CA LEU A 244 -11.49 1.90 12.73
C LEU A 244 -12.72 1.92 13.64
N ALA A 245 -13.85 1.35 13.21
CA ALA A 245 -15.06 1.20 14.02
C ALA A 245 -14.92 0.17 15.17
N LYS A 246 -13.94 -0.73 15.13
CA LYS A 246 -13.81 -1.87 16.05
C LYS A 246 -12.84 -1.63 17.22
N ASN A 247 -13.07 -0.60 18.04
CA ASN A 247 -12.10 -0.16 19.05
C ASN A 247 -11.58 -1.26 20.01
N SER A 248 -12.44 -2.07 20.62
CA SER A 248 -12.01 -3.13 21.55
C SER A 248 -11.26 -4.28 20.85
N LYS A 249 -11.67 -4.64 19.62
CA LYS A 249 -11.06 -5.73 18.84
C LYS A 249 -9.65 -5.39 18.33
N LYS A 250 -9.32 -4.10 18.14
CA LYS A 250 -7.97 -3.65 17.77
C LYS A 250 -6.91 -4.11 18.78
N ASN A 251 -7.22 -4.07 20.07
CA ASN A 251 -6.27 -4.46 21.13
C ASN A 251 -5.96 -5.96 21.09
N ALA A 252 -6.99 -6.80 20.90
CA ALA A 252 -6.80 -8.23 20.74
C ALA A 252 -5.97 -8.56 19.48
N LEU A 253 -6.27 -7.89 18.36
CA LEU A 253 -5.52 -8.05 17.12
C LEU A 253 -4.04 -7.65 17.30
N ARG A 254 -3.77 -6.51 17.96
CA ARG A 254 -2.41 -6.06 18.29
C ARG A 254 -1.68 -7.09 19.16
N LEU A 255 -2.36 -7.67 20.16
CA LEU A 255 -1.77 -8.71 21.00
C LEU A 255 -1.40 -9.97 20.21
N ILE A 256 -2.28 -10.46 19.33
CA ILE A 256 -2.02 -11.63 18.49
C ILE A 256 -0.84 -11.38 17.56
N LYS A 257 -0.77 -10.19 16.94
CA LYS A 257 0.40 -9.79 16.14
C LYS A 257 1.68 -9.78 16.98
N LYS A 258 1.64 -9.28 18.21
CA LYS A 258 2.82 -9.24 19.09
C LYS A 258 3.27 -10.65 19.47
N ILE A 259 2.33 -11.56 19.77
CA ILE A 259 2.62 -12.98 20.05
C ILE A 259 3.27 -13.62 18.83
N ARG A 260 2.68 -13.44 17.64
CA ARG A 260 3.24 -13.95 16.38
C ARG A 260 4.69 -13.50 16.19
N ASP A 261 4.97 -12.21 16.33
CA ASP A 261 6.31 -11.65 16.14
C ASP A 261 7.30 -12.19 17.18
N ARG A 262 6.90 -12.26 18.45
CA ARG A 262 7.75 -12.79 19.53
C ARG A 262 8.00 -14.28 19.42
N LYS A 263 7.07 -15.04 18.81
CA LYS A 263 7.20 -16.47 18.53
C LYS A 263 7.77 -16.78 17.15
N ASN A 264 8.16 -15.74 16.38
CA ASN A 264 8.74 -15.87 15.05
C ASN A 264 7.87 -16.70 14.06
N ILE A 265 6.54 -16.56 14.13
CA ILE A 265 5.60 -17.32 13.29
C ILE A 265 5.45 -16.62 11.93
N GLN A 266 6.48 -16.72 11.07
CA GLN A 266 6.59 -15.95 9.83
C GLN A 266 5.58 -16.32 8.73
N ASN A 267 4.99 -17.52 8.81
CA ASN A 267 3.99 -17.99 7.84
C ASN A 267 2.59 -17.39 8.11
N LEU A 268 2.34 -16.92 9.34
CA LEU A 268 1.07 -16.26 9.68
C LEU A 268 1.15 -14.77 9.34
N LYS A 269 0.81 -14.40 8.10
CA LYS A 269 0.86 -13.00 7.67
C LYS A 269 -0.14 -12.14 8.45
N SER A 270 0.21 -10.86 8.64
CA SER A 270 -0.66 -9.89 9.35
C SER A 270 -2.07 -9.83 8.74
N TYR A 271 -2.16 -9.98 7.42
CA TYR A 271 -3.42 -10.00 6.70
C TYR A 271 -4.32 -11.17 7.11
N PHE A 272 -3.78 -12.38 7.31
CA PHE A 272 -4.59 -13.53 7.76
C PHE A 272 -5.21 -13.30 9.14
N ILE A 273 -4.44 -12.71 10.07
CA ILE A 273 -4.95 -12.32 11.40
C ILE A 273 -6.05 -11.27 11.23
N LYS A 274 -5.85 -10.27 10.37
CA LYS A 274 -6.84 -9.22 10.09
C LYS A 274 -8.14 -9.80 9.52
N THR A 275 -8.03 -10.73 8.56
CA THR A 275 -9.18 -11.39 7.94
C THR A 275 -9.99 -12.21 8.94
N ALA A 276 -9.35 -12.97 9.83
CA ALA A 276 -10.08 -13.71 10.88
C ALA A 276 -10.97 -12.78 11.73
N PHE A 277 -10.47 -11.59 12.08
CA PHE A 277 -11.23 -10.57 12.81
C PHE A 277 -12.35 -9.89 12.01
N PHE A 278 -12.34 -10.02 10.69
CA PHE A 278 -13.47 -9.62 9.85
C PHE A 278 -14.54 -10.72 9.75
N VAL A 279 -14.16 -12.00 9.87
CA VAL A 279 -15.08 -13.14 9.75
C VAL A 279 -15.74 -13.52 11.08
N GLU A 280 -15.10 -13.27 12.23
CA GLU A 280 -15.70 -13.46 13.57
C GLU A 280 -16.77 -12.40 13.92
N GLU A 281 -17.58 -11.98 12.94
CA GLU A 281 -18.72 -11.06 13.12
C GLU A 281 -20.06 -11.73 12.89
#